data_AF-A0A925VAY8-F1
#
_entry.id   AF-A0A925VAY8-F1
#
_cell.length_a   1.000
_cell.length_b   1.000
_cell.length_c   1.000
_cell.angle_alpha   90.00
_cell.angle_beta   90.00
_cell.angle_gamma   90.00
#
_symmetry.space_group_name_H-M   'P 1'
#
loop_
_entity.id
_entity.type
_entity.pdbx_description
1 polymer ?
#
loop_
_entity_poly.entity_id
_entity_poly.type
_entity_poly.pdbx_seq_one_letter_code
_entity_poly.pdbx_strand_id
1 'polypeptide(L)'
;MALKLTIFAAAFACIATAVAAQIDRGASESAGPPLASTASFEATRKGYTELLAETDQRIDALQSRVNDRPDDWLIRLHLGSVILERAGLTNDPDDFARVQALLDESFAIARTGSGPLLLAARFNFAIHRLQIAEHYLDLMDRRAMQKSEEQAVARVLRAQIAVQRGEYASAFEGLSEVAAALPAAATTELALYHAKTGNPAEAEALLEAALASTSADDPRRRAWLRLQLGLVAMNRGDHLQALERLRAADDELPGWWLVQEHIAEAYSRLDHHREAIAIYDELVRTGGLPQHMDALARAYQHAGEPELAEPLIARAAAAWEQQLASFPESAMGHGLEHHLQFGTPERALELALANFAVRPGGDARVALARAYLGAGRPIEALEHARAVLA
;
A
#
# COMPACT_ATOMS: atom_id res chain seq x y z
N MET A 1 -5.26 -25.76 -6.96
CA MET A 1 -6.25 -24.67 -6.82
C MET A 1 -5.47 -23.43 -6.42
N ALA A 2 -5.09 -22.58 -7.37
CA ALA A 2 -4.13 -21.51 -7.12
C ALA A 2 -4.77 -20.38 -6.28
N LEU A 3 -4.22 -20.19 -5.07
CA LEU A 3 -4.60 -19.14 -4.14
C LEU A 3 -4.27 -17.77 -4.78
N LYS A 4 -5.29 -16.96 -5.08
CA LYS A 4 -5.12 -15.52 -5.37
C LYS A 4 -4.85 -14.84 -4.02
N LEU A 5 -3.61 -14.37 -3.81
CA LEU A 5 -3.25 -13.56 -2.65
C LEU A 5 -3.76 -12.13 -2.90
N THR A 6 -4.42 -11.55 -1.90
CA THR A 6 -5.02 -10.22 -1.98
C THR A 6 -3.99 -9.18 -1.55
N ILE A 7 -3.10 -8.83 -2.47
CA ILE A 7 -1.97 -7.91 -2.23
C ILE A 7 -2.47 -6.47 -2.29
N PHE A 8 -3.06 -5.89 -1.24
CA PHE A 8 -3.23 -4.42 -1.17
C PHE A 8 -3.42 -3.93 0.27
N ALA A 9 -2.34 -3.93 1.05
CA ALA A 9 -2.17 -2.97 2.16
C ALA A 9 -0.98 -2.01 1.94
N ALA A 10 0.00 -2.36 1.09
CA ALA A 10 1.23 -1.58 0.94
C ALA A 10 1.23 -0.52 -0.19
N ALA A 11 0.06 -0.08 -0.68
CA ALA A 11 0.00 0.86 -1.83
C ALA A 11 0.04 2.35 -1.45
N PHE A 12 0.03 2.73 -0.17
CA PHE A 12 -0.40 4.09 0.21
C PHE A 12 0.66 5.20 0.24
N ALA A 13 1.97 4.89 0.12
CA ALA A 13 3.02 5.89 0.27
C ALA A 13 3.35 6.72 -0.99
N CYS A 14 3.04 6.27 -2.21
CA CYS A 14 3.60 6.90 -3.41
C CYS A 14 2.86 8.15 -3.93
N ILE A 15 1.69 8.50 -3.40
CA ILE A 15 0.92 9.67 -3.87
C ILE A 15 1.51 11.01 -3.36
N ALA A 16 2.46 11.01 -2.41
CA ALA A 16 2.91 12.25 -1.76
C ALA A 16 4.11 13.01 -2.38
N THR A 17 4.91 12.44 -3.29
CA THR A 17 6.18 13.09 -3.69
C THR A 17 6.12 14.03 -4.89
N ALA A 18 5.16 13.90 -5.80
CA ALA A 18 5.21 14.66 -7.06
C ALA A 18 4.92 16.16 -6.90
N VAL A 19 4.10 16.55 -5.92
CA VAL A 19 3.61 17.94 -5.80
C VAL A 19 4.53 18.82 -4.94
N ALA A 20 5.26 18.25 -3.98
CA ALA A 20 6.15 19.02 -3.10
C ALA A 20 7.44 19.50 -3.80
N ALA A 21 7.91 18.79 -4.83
CA ALA A 21 9.20 19.07 -5.49
C ALA A 21 9.17 20.26 -6.48
N GLN A 22 8.01 20.90 -6.68
CA GLN A 22 7.83 22.03 -7.60
C GLN A 22 7.83 23.41 -6.91
N ILE A 23 7.71 23.45 -5.59
CA ILE A 23 7.68 24.71 -4.83
C ILE A 23 9.10 25.24 -4.51
N ASP A 24 10.12 24.38 -4.54
CA ASP A 24 11.48 24.74 -4.07
C ASP A 24 12.49 25.10 -5.18
N ARG A 25 12.10 25.01 -6.47
CA ARG A 25 13.00 25.28 -7.62
C ARG A 25 12.92 26.72 -8.14
N GLY A 26 12.55 27.66 -7.28
CA GLY A 26 12.40 29.08 -7.60
C GLY A 26 13.61 29.95 -7.26
N ALA A 27 14.85 29.52 -7.53
CA ALA A 27 16.02 30.41 -7.58
C ALA A 27 17.27 29.68 -8.08
N SER A 28 17.68 29.97 -9.32
CA SER A 28 19.09 30.11 -9.75
C SER A 28 19.22 29.84 -11.25
N GLU A 29 19.22 30.91 -12.04
CA GLU A 29 19.64 30.88 -13.45
C GLU A 29 21.18 30.90 -13.58
N SER A 30 21.66 29.93 -14.35
CA SER A 30 22.80 29.92 -15.29
C SER A 30 24.17 30.54 -14.95
N ALA A 31 25.18 29.68 -14.93
CA ALA A 31 26.47 29.93 -15.59
C ALA A 31 26.88 28.65 -16.36
N GLY A 32 27.31 28.81 -17.62
CA GLY A 32 27.56 27.72 -18.57
C GLY A 32 28.79 26.82 -18.29
N PRO A 33 28.94 25.70 -19.02
CA PRO A 33 29.83 24.62 -18.64
C PRO A 33 31.21 24.69 -19.32
N PRO A 34 32.24 24.05 -18.77
CA PRO A 34 33.32 23.48 -19.57
C PRO A 34 33.15 21.96 -19.75
N LEU A 35 33.65 21.49 -20.89
CA LEU A 35 33.55 20.14 -21.41
C LEU A 35 34.42 19.10 -20.67
N ALA A 36 33.91 17.87 -20.69
CA ALA A 36 34.57 16.56 -20.62
C ALA A 36 35.16 16.06 -19.29
N SER A 37 34.56 14.99 -18.76
CA SER A 37 35.28 13.76 -18.43
C SER A 37 34.29 12.59 -18.35
N THR A 38 34.49 11.57 -19.17
CA THR A 38 33.86 10.25 -19.04
C THR A 38 34.46 9.56 -17.82
N ALA A 39 33.95 9.89 -16.64
CA ALA A 39 34.11 9.12 -15.43
C ALA A 39 32.75 8.48 -15.12
N SER A 40 32.77 7.15 -14.96
CA SER A 40 31.68 6.27 -14.54
C SER A 40 30.65 6.96 -13.64
N PHE A 41 29.48 7.28 -14.22
CA PHE A 41 28.31 7.74 -13.49
C PHE A 41 27.57 6.53 -12.90
N GLU A 42 28.25 5.76 -12.05
CA GLU A 42 27.54 5.07 -10.97
C GLU A 42 27.29 6.12 -9.89
N ALA A 43 26.34 7.02 -10.16
CA ALA A 43 25.66 7.68 -9.07
C ALA A 43 25.02 6.54 -8.26
N THR A 44 25.50 6.32 -7.04
CA THR A 44 24.97 5.32 -6.13
C THR A 44 23.48 5.61 -5.99
N ARG A 45 22.64 4.83 -6.69
CA ARG A 45 21.20 5.03 -6.68
C ARG A 45 20.73 4.81 -5.25
N LYS A 46 20.02 5.77 -4.67
CA LYS A 46 19.60 5.70 -3.27
C LYS A 46 18.82 4.42 -3.00
N GLY A 47 19.27 3.65 -2.01
CA GLY A 47 18.61 2.40 -1.59
C GLY A 47 17.47 2.64 -0.60
N TYR A 48 16.72 1.58 -0.30
CA TYR A 48 15.62 1.64 0.68
C TYR A 48 16.08 2.16 2.06
N THR A 49 17.25 1.70 2.54
CA THR A 49 17.80 2.11 3.84
C THR A 49 18.09 3.61 3.91
N GLU A 50 18.62 4.19 2.83
CA GLU A 50 18.92 5.62 2.76
C GLU A 50 17.62 6.44 2.72
N LEU A 51 16.63 6.00 1.93
CA LEU A 51 15.31 6.63 1.88
C LEU A 51 14.62 6.62 3.25
N LEU A 52 14.71 5.51 3.98
CA LEU A 52 14.14 5.40 5.33
C LEU A 52 14.86 6.35 6.31
N ALA A 53 16.19 6.39 6.27
CA ALA A 53 16.97 7.31 7.11
C ALA A 53 16.65 8.79 6.81
N GLU A 54 16.48 9.16 5.55
CA GLU A 54 16.05 10.52 5.15
C GLU A 54 14.63 10.84 5.65
N THR A 55 13.74 9.84 5.62
CA THR A 55 12.38 9.97 6.16
C THR A 55 12.41 10.19 7.68
N ASP A 56 13.23 9.43 8.40
CA ASP A 56 13.41 9.56 9.85
C ASP A 56 13.99 10.94 10.22
N GLN A 57 15.00 11.44 9.48
CA GLN A 57 15.55 12.79 9.70
C GLN A 57 14.49 13.89 9.51
N ARG A 58 13.61 13.74 8.50
CA ARG A 58 12.50 14.69 8.29
C ARG A 58 11.49 14.65 9.44
N ILE A 59 11.22 13.46 9.98
CA ILE A 59 10.36 13.28 11.17
C ILE A 59 10.96 13.99 12.37
N ASP A 60 12.24 13.77 12.67
CA ASP A 60 12.93 14.39 13.80
C ASP A 60 12.92 15.93 13.71
N ALA A 61 13.22 16.47 12.53
CA ALA A 61 13.20 17.90 12.29
C ALA A 61 11.80 18.51 12.48
N LEU A 62 10.75 17.84 11.99
CA LEU A 62 9.37 18.29 12.16
C LEU A 62 8.89 18.13 13.60
N GLN A 63 9.31 17.07 14.30
CA GLN A 63 9.00 16.85 15.71
C GLN A 63 9.57 17.96 16.59
N SER A 64 10.83 18.37 16.37
CA SER A 64 11.42 19.51 17.06
C SER A 64 10.58 20.78 16.87
N ARG A 65 10.09 21.03 15.65
CA ARG A 65 9.27 22.20 15.34
C ARG A 65 7.88 22.14 15.98
N VAL A 66 7.29 20.96 16.14
CA VAL A 66 6.03 20.78 16.88
C VAL A 66 6.24 21.12 18.36
N ASN A 67 7.37 20.69 18.94
CA ASN A 67 7.69 20.98 20.34
C ASN A 67 7.88 22.49 20.58
N ASP A 68 8.50 23.21 19.63
CA ASP A 68 8.70 24.65 19.70
C ASP A 68 7.41 25.47 19.47
N ARG A 69 6.41 24.88 18.80
CA ARG A 69 5.16 25.54 18.40
C ARG A 69 3.95 24.63 18.68
N PRO A 70 3.61 24.42 19.97
CA PRO A 70 2.61 23.44 20.37
C PRO A 70 1.19 23.79 19.93
N ASP A 71 0.89 25.03 19.53
CA ASP A 71 -0.44 25.43 19.05
C ASP A 71 -0.52 25.54 17.50
N ASP A 72 0.49 25.03 16.77
CA ASP A 72 0.51 25.05 15.30
C ASP A 72 0.11 23.69 14.72
N TRP A 73 -1.17 23.57 14.32
CA TRP A 73 -1.67 22.35 13.68
C TRP A 73 -1.12 22.13 12.26
N LEU A 74 -0.60 23.15 11.58
CA LEU A 74 -0.02 23.00 10.23
C LEU A 74 1.33 22.27 10.29
N ILE A 75 2.15 22.53 11.31
CA ILE A 75 3.40 21.80 11.49
C ILE A 75 3.11 20.33 11.82
N ARG A 76 2.09 20.07 12.65
CA ARG A 76 1.62 18.70 12.94
C ARG A 76 1.08 17.99 11.70
N LEU A 77 0.36 18.69 10.82
CA LEU A 77 -0.06 18.16 9.52
C LEU A 77 1.15 17.65 8.72
N HIS A 78 2.23 18.44 8.66
CA HIS A 78 3.44 18.04 7.95
C HIS A 78 4.11 16.83 8.62
N LEU A 79 4.26 16.84 9.95
CA LEU A 79 4.80 15.71 10.69
C LEU A 79 3.99 14.43 10.44
N GLY A 80 2.67 14.48 10.62
CA GLY A 80 1.78 13.35 10.40
C GLY A 80 1.81 12.85 8.95
N SER A 81 2.04 13.72 7.96
CA SER A 81 2.20 13.31 6.56
C SER A 81 3.47 12.50 6.33
N VAL A 82 4.60 12.90 6.96
CA VAL A 82 5.87 12.15 6.84
C VAL A 82 5.83 10.85 7.65
N ILE A 83 5.17 10.83 8.81
CA ILE A 83 4.98 9.59 9.56
C ILE A 83 4.08 8.62 8.77
N LEU A 84 3.01 9.10 8.11
CA LEU A 84 2.20 8.25 7.24
C LEU A 84 2.98 7.72 6.03
N GLU A 85 3.91 8.50 5.50
CA GLU A 85 4.85 8.08 4.46
C GLU A 85 5.76 6.95 4.97
N ARG A 86 6.34 7.09 6.17
CA ARG A 86 7.13 6.05 6.84
C ARG A 86 6.32 4.78 7.11
N ALA A 87 5.08 4.93 7.57
CA ALA A 87 4.17 3.81 7.79
C ALA A 87 3.96 3.00 6.50
N GLY A 88 3.78 3.65 5.35
CA GLY A 88 3.68 2.95 4.08
C GLY A 88 5.00 2.36 3.55
N LEU A 89 6.15 2.80 4.08
CA LEU A 89 7.47 2.23 3.77
C LEU A 89 7.87 1.07 4.67
N THR A 90 7.31 0.97 5.87
CA THR A 90 7.74 0.01 6.91
C THR A 90 6.63 -0.96 7.32
N ASN A 91 5.38 -0.57 7.13
CA ASN A 91 4.19 -1.23 7.69
C ASN A 91 4.25 -1.35 9.22
N ASP A 92 4.88 -0.38 9.89
CA ASP A 92 5.00 -0.30 11.35
C ASP A 92 3.67 0.20 11.97
N PRO A 93 2.99 -0.60 12.81
CA PRO A 93 1.74 -0.19 13.45
C PRO A 93 1.91 1.01 14.39
N ASP A 94 3.10 1.22 14.96
CA ASP A 94 3.34 2.34 15.86
C ASP A 94 3.28 3.69 15.11
N ASP A 95 3.64 3.71 13.83
CA ASP A 95 3.49 4.91 13.01
C ASP A 95 2.01 5.25 12.77
N PHE A 96 1.13 4.26 12.60
CA PHE A 96 -0.31 4.52 12.50
C PHE A 96 -0.87 5.11 13.80
N ALA A 97 -0.42 4.60 14.96
CA ALA A 97 -0.79 5.16 16.25
C ALA A 97 -0.32 6.62 16.41
N ARG A 98 0.91 6.92 15.98
CA ARG A 98 1.47 8.28 16.00
C ARG A 98 0.70 9.23 15.09
N VAL A 99 0.29 8.80 13.89
CA VAL A 99 -0.54 9.62 12.98
C VAL A 99 -1.90 9.90 13.61
N GLN A 100 -2.56 8.90 14.21
CA GLN A 100 -3.84 9.09 14.90
C GLN A 100 -3.72 10.14 16.01
N ALA A 101 -2.73 10.02 16.90
CA ALA A 101 -2.53 10.97 18.00
C ALA A 101 -2.30 12.40 17.49
N LEU A 102 -1.46 12.56 16.45
CA LEU A 102 -1.22 13.87 15.84
C LEU A 102 -2.46 14.48 15.20
N LEU A 103 -3.32 13.66 14.59
CA LEU A 103 -4.60 14.12 14.04
C LEU A 103 -5.53 14.59 15.15
N ASP A 104 -5.66 13.83 16.24
CA ASP A 104 -6.50 14.18 17.39
C ASP A 104 -6.06 15.50 18.02
N GLU A 105 -4.76 15.67 18.27
CA GLU A 105 -4.18 16.93 18.75
C GLU A 105 -4.41 18.08 17.76
N SER A 106 -4.18 17.84 16.47
CA SER A 106 -4.35 18.87 15.44
C SER A 106 -5.78 19.37 15.35
N PHE A 107 -6.78 18.49 15.49
CA PHE A 107 -8.18 18.88 15.50
C PHE A 107 -8.61 19.56 16.81
N ALA A 108 -7.97 19.25 17.94
CA ALA A 108 -8.19 19.98 19.19
C ALA A 108 -7.71 21.45 19.12
N ILE A 109 -6.66 21.70 18.33
CA ILE A 109 -6.08 23.04 18.12
C ILE A 109 -6.78 23.80 16.98
N ALA A 110 -7.16 23.09 15.91
CA ALA A 110 -7.72 23.72 14.73
C ALA A 110 -9.10 24.35 14.99
N ARG A 111 -9.37 25.49 14.34
CA ARG A 111 -10.71 26.08 14.32
C ARG A 111 -11.70 25.10 13.67
N THR A 112 -12.95 25.09 14.13
CA THR A 112 -14.04 24.30 13.53
C THR A 112 -14.09 24.46 12.01
N GLY A 113 -14.12 23.34 11.28
CA GLY A 113 -14.10 23.31 9.81
C GLY A 113 -12.70 23.45 9.17
N SER A 114 -11.67 23.70 9.98
CA SER A 114 -10.26 23.72 9.57
C SER A 114 -9.55 22.44 10.02
N GLY A 115 -8.21 22.40 9.90
CA GLY A 115 -7.41 21.27 10.32
C GLY A 115 -6.95 20.36 9.17
N PRO A 116 -6.27 19.24 9.51
CA PRO A 116 -5.58 18.37 8.57
C PRO A 116 -6.52 17.39 7.82
N LEU A 117 -7.62 17.88 7.26
CA LEU A 117 -8.69 17.03 6.69
C LEU A 117 -8.20 16.02 5.64
N LEU A 118 -7.34 16.44 4.70
CA LEU A 118 -6.85 15.54 3.66
C LEU A 118 -5.93 14.44 4.24
N LEU A 119 -5.08 14.78 5.21
CA LEU A 119 -4.27 13.79 5.90
C LEU A 119 -5.17 12.81 6.68
N ALA A 120 -6.19 13.33 7.36
CA ALA A 120 -7.14 12.51 8.10
C ALA A 120 -7.90 11.54 7.17
N ALA A 121 -8.33 12.01 6.00
CA ALA A 121 -8.97 11.16 5.00
C ALA A 121 -8.02 10.06 4.49
N ARG A 122 -6.79 10.43 4.12
CA ARG A 122 -5.77 9.48 3.62
C ARG A 122 -5.39 8.44 4.68
N PHE A 123 -5.19 8.87 5.92
CA PHE A 123 -4.87 7.99 7.03
C PHE A 123 -6.00 6.99 7.26
N ASN A 124 -7.24 7.47 7.42
CA ASN A 124 -8.37 6.58 7.65
C ASN A 124 -8.61 5.62 6.48
N PHE A 125 -8.35 6.04 5.24
CA PHE A 125 -8.40 5.13 4.10
C PHE A 125 -7.32 4.05 4.16
N ALA A 126 -6.08 4.42 4.49
CA ALA A 126 -4.94 3.49 4.57
C ALA A 126 -5.16 2.38 5.61
N ILE A 127 -5.88 2.67 6.70
CA ILE A 127 -6.27 1.68 7.73
C ILE A 127 -7.70 1.16 7.57
N HIS A 128 -8.31 1.34 6.39
CA HIS A 128 -9.62 0.81 6.01
C HIS A 128 -10.85 1.34 6.80
N ARG A 129 -10.75 2.50 7.45
CA ARG A 129 -11.88 3.22 8.06
C ARG A 129 -12.61 4.08 7.02
N LEU A 130 -13.25 3.44 6.05
CA LEU A 130 -13.80 4.09 4.85
C LEU A 130 -14.79 5.21 5.16
N GLN A 131 -15.73 4.98 6.09
CA GLN A 131 -16.76 5.96 6.45
C GLN A 131 -16.14 7.21 7.11
N ILE A 132 -15.07 7.04 7.89
CA ILE A 132 -14.36 8.15 8.50
C ILE A 132 -13.58 8.92 7.44
N ALA A 133 -12.97 8.22 6.48
CA ALA A 133 -12.30 8.88 5.35
C ALA A 133 -13.28 9.75 4.54
N GLU A 134 -14.46 9.22 4.21
CA GLU A 134 -15.54 9.96 3.52
C GLU A 134 -15.99 11.18 4.33
N HIS A 135 -16.16 11.04 5.65
CA HIS A 135 -16.52 12.16 6.51
C HIS A 135 -15.54 13.35 6.36
N TYR A 136 -14.24 13.09 6.37
CA TYR A 136 -13.24 14.14 6.19
C TYR A 136 -13.23 14.72 4.77
N LEU A 137 -13.50 13.92 3.74
CA LEU A 137 -13.65 14.39 2.37
C LEU A 137 -14.89 15.30 2.22
N ASP A 138 -15.99 14.98 2.88
CA ASP A 138 -17.20 15.81 2.87
C ASP A 138 -17.00 17.13 3.61
N LEU A 139 -16.21 17.14 4.68
CA LEU A 139 -15.79 18.37 5.34
C LEU A 139 -14.90 19.23 4.43
N MET A 140 -14.05 18.60 3.60
CA MET A 140 -13.25 19.33 2.62
C MET A 140 -14.16 20.04 1.62
N ASP A 141 -15.16 19.36 1.04
CA ASP A 141 -16.06 19.93 0.02
C ASP A 141 -16.83 21.17 0.48
N ARG A 142 -17.06 21.29 1.79
CA ARG A 142 -17.74 22.46 2.38
C ARG A 142 -16.84 23.70 2.46
N ARG A 143 -15.54 23.58 2.18
CA ARG A 143 -14.61 24.73 2.20
C ARG A 143 -14.84 25.61 0.98
N ALA A 144 -14.98 26.90 1.21
CA ALA A 144 -15.23 27.89 0.15
C ALA A 144 -14.08 28.02 -0.88
N MET A 145 -12.85 27.71 -0.48
CA MET A 145 -11.69 27.70 -1.36
C MET A 145 -10.92 26.40 -1.19
N GLN A 146 -10.70 25.70 -2.29
CA GLN A 146 -9.89 24.49 -2.36
C GLN A 146 -8.91 24.63 -3.53
N LYS A 147 -7.70 24.12 -3.37
CA LYS A 147 -6.75 24.04 -4.49
C LYS A 147 -7.19 22.93 -5.46
N SER A 148 -7.01 23.15 -6.76
CA SER A 148 -7.36 22.18 -7.80
C SER A 148 -6.70 20.81 -7.58
N GLU A 149 -5.45 20.79 -7.10
CA GLU A 149 -4.70 19.57 -6.79
C GLU A 149 -5.29 18.82 -5.59
N GLU A 150 -5.64 19.53 -4.51
CA GLU A 150 -6.30 18.92 -3.35
C GLU A 150 -7.65 18.32 -3.71
N GLN A 151 -8.41 18.98 -4.59
CA GLN A 151 -9.65 18.45 -5.15
C GLN A 151 -9.42 17.18 -5.97
N ALA A 152 -8.39 17.16 -6.82
CA ALA A 152 -8.06 15.98 -7.62
C ALA A 152 -7.72 14.79 -6.71
N VAL A 153 -6.88 14.98 -5.70
CA VAL A 153 -6.55 13.94 -4.71
C VAL A 153 -7.79 13.48 -3.94
N ALA A 154 -8.65 14.39 -3.52
CA ALA A 154 -9.90 14.05 -2.84
C ALA A 154 -10.84 13.21 -3.73
N ARG A 155 -10.98 13.56 -5.01
CA ARG A 155 -11.78 12.78 -5.98
C ARG A 155 -11.19 11.38 -6.22
N VAL A 156 -9.87 11.28 -6.36
CA VAL A 156 -9.18 9.98 -6.46
C VAL A 156 -9.46 9.13 -5.23
N LEU A 157 -9.35 9.70 -4.03
CA LEU A 157 -9.60 8.97 -2.79
C LEU A 157 -11.06 8.47 -2.69
N ARG A 158 -12.03 9.28 -3.12
CA ARG A 158 -13.44 8.84 -3.22
C ARG A 158 -13.60 7.67 -4.16
N ALA A 159 -12.96 7.72 -5.33
CA ALA A 159 -13.04 6.62 -6.28
C ALA A 159 -12.37 5.34 -5.75
N GLN A 160 -11.25 5.46 -5.02
CA GLN A 160 -10.63 4.31 -4.34
C GLN A 160 -11.54 3.73 -3.23
N ILE A 161 -12.25 4.57 -2.49
CA ILE A 161 -13.26 4.13 -1.51
C ILE A 161 -14.43 3.41 -2.22
N ALA A 162 -14.90 3.95 -3.35
CA ALA A 162 -15.92 3.32 -4.18
C ALA A 162 -15.47 1.91 -4.65
N VAL A 163 -14.20 1.72 -5.05
CA VAL A 163 -13.66 0.37 -5.33
C VAL A 163 -13.77 -0.55 -4.12
N GLN A 164 -13.38 -0.10 -2.92
CA GLN A 164 -13.45 -0.89 -1.68
C GLN A 164 -14.89 -1.23 -1.26
N ARG A 165 -15.88 -0.42 -1.70
CA ARG A 165 -17.32 -0.67 -1.50
C ARG A 165 -17.95 -1.53 -2.60
N GLY A 166 -17.23 -1.81 -3.69
CA GLY A 166 -17.77 -2.51 -4.87
C GLY A 166 -18.56 -1.62 -5.82
N GLU A 167 -18.44 -0.30 -5.69
CA GLU A 167 -19.11 0.71 -6.52
C GLU A 167 -18.27 1.01 -7.79
N TYR A 168 -17.96 -0.04 -8.56
CA TYR A 168 -16.95 0.03 -9.61
C TYR A 168 -17.25 0.99 -10.76
N ALA A 169 -18.52 1.17 -11.12
CA ALA A 169 -18.91 2.09 -12.20
C ALA A 169 -18.60 3.55 -11.82
N SER A 170 -18.98 3.96 -10.60
CA SER A 170 -18.70 5.31 -10.10
C SER A 170 -17.19 5.51 -9.89
N ALA A 171 -16.48 4.50 -9.41
CA ALA A 171 -15.02 4.55 -9.29
C ALA A 171 -14.35 4.79 -10.65
N PHE A 172 -14.78 4.07 -11.69
CA PHE A 172 -14.24 4.22 -13.05
C PHE A 172 -14.48 5.61 -13.62
N GLU A 173 -15.71 6.12 -13.50
CA GLU A 173 -16.07 7.46 -13.96
C GLU A 173 -15.20 8.52 -13.27
N GLY A 174 -15.15 8.50 -11.94
CA GLY A 174 -14.35 9.46 -11.16
C GLY A 174 -12.85 9.41 -11.46
N LEU A 175 -12.27 8.21 -11.58
CA LEU A 175 -10.86 8.06 -11.95
C LEU A 175 -10.59 8.53 -13.37
N SER A 176 -11.47 8.21 -14.32
CA SER A 176 -11.33 8.59 -15.72
C SER A 176 -11.41 10.11 -15.90
N GLU A 177 -12.35 10.77 -15.23
CA GLU A 177 -12.47 12.23 -15.25
C GLU A 177 -11.21 12.92 -14.71
N VAL A 178 -10.70 12.47 -13.56
CA VAL A 178 -9.48 13.06 -12.99
C VAL A 178 -8.27 12.74 -13.87
N ALA A 179 -8.16 11.53 -14.42
CA ALA A 179 -7.05 11.16 -15.29
C ALA A 179 -7.05 11.96 -16.60
N ALA A 180 -8.23 12.28 -17.16
CA ALA A 180 -8.34 13.12 -18.34
C ALA A 180 -7.93 14.58 -18.08
N ALA A 181 -8.27 15.13 -16.91
CA ALA A 181 -7.97 16.51 -16.54
C ALA A 181 -6.55 16.70 -15.98
N LEU A 182 -6.08 15.75 -15.17
CA LEU A 182 -4.80 15.79 -14.46
C LEU A 182 -4.19 14.37 -14.39
N PRO A 183 -3.59 13.86 -15.49
CA PRO A 183 -3.07 12.50 -15.57
C PRO A 183 -2.14 12.12 -14.41
N ALA A 184 -1.26 13.03 -14.01
CA ALA A 184 -0.30 12.83 -12.93
C ALA A 184 -0.95 12.47 -11.57
N ALA A 185 -2.22 12.81 -11.37
CA ALA A 185 -2.96 12.53 -10.14
C ALA A 185 -3.71 11.19 -10.14
N ALA A 186 -4.12 10.66 -11.30
CA ALA A 186 -5.07 9.53 -11.35
C ALA A 186 -4.73 8.40 -12.33
N THR A 187 -3.83 8.58 -13.30
CA THR A 187 -3.49 7.53 -14.28
C THR A 187 -3.08 6.24 -13.61
N THR A 188 -2.26 6.34 -12.58
CA THR A 188 -1.83 5.19 -11.78
C THR A 188 -3.00 4.47 -11.10
N GLU A 189 -3.91 5.21 -10.48
CA GLU A 189 -5.05 4.63 -9.77
C GLU A 189 -6.08 4.02 -10.73
N LEU A 190 -6.26 4.63 -11.91
CA LEU A 190 -7.03 4.06 -13.00
C LEU A 190 -6.42 2.74 -13.49
N ALA A 191 -5.10 2.65 -13.56
CA ALA A 191 -4.42 1.39 -13.89
C ALA A 191 -4.71 0.30 -12.84
N LEU A 192 -4.63 0.64 -11.55
CA LEU A 192 -4.94 -0.30 -10.47
C LEU A 192 -6.42 -0.72 -10.47
N TYR A 193 -7.33 0.18 -10.82
CA TYR A 193 -8.72 -0.16 -11.07
C TYR A 193 -8.85 -1.22 -12.17
N HIS A 194 -8.20 -1.03 -13.32
CA HIS A 194 -8.23 -1.99 -14.41
C HIS A 194 -7.62 -3.34 -14.02
N ALA A 195 -6.53 -3.35 -13.25
CA ALA A 195 -5.94 -4.58 -12.73
C ALA A 195 -6.94 -5.37 -11.85
N LYS A 196 -7.65 -4.66 -10.96
CA LYS A 196 -8.64 -5.26 -10.04
C LYS A 196 -9.92 -5.73 -10.73
N THR A 197 -10.31 -5.08 -11.82
CA THR A 197 -11.58 -5.35 -12.52
C THR A 197 -11.42 -6.25 -13.74
N GLY A 198 -10.27 -6.94 -13.88
CA GLY A 198 -10.07 -7.95 -14.90
C GLY A 198 -9.61 -7.43 -16.26
N ASN A 199 -9.06 -6.21 -16.32
CA ASN A 199 -8.54 -5.57 -17.52
C ASN A 199 -7.02 -5.37 -17.44
N PRO A 200 -6.21 -6.45 -17.30
CA PRO A 200 -4.79 -6.30 -17.00
C PRO A 200 -3.96 -5.69 -18.14
N ALA A 201 -4.41 -5.79 -19.39
CA ALA A 201 -3.71 -5.16 -20.52
C ALA A 201 -3.79 -3.62 -20.45
N GLU A 202 -4.96 -3.09 -20.10
CA GLU A 202 -5.14 -1.65 -19.90
C GLU A 202 -4.34 -1.17 -18.67
N ALA A 203 -4.36 -1.96 -17.59
CA ALA A 203 -3.56 -1.68 -16.41
C ALA A 203 -2.06 -1.58 -16.73
N GLU A 204 -1.52 -2.53 -17.49
CA GLU A 204 -0.12 -2.54 -17.92
C GLU A 204 0.21 -1.31 -18.78
N ALA A 205 -0.62 -0.99 -19.77
CA ALA A 205 -0.41 0.17 -20.63
C ALA A 205 -0.35 1.50 -19.85
N LEU A 206 -1.27 1.69 -18.90
CA LEU A 206 -1.31 2.89 -18.06
C LEU A 206 -0.12 2.95 -17.09
N LEU A 207 0.29 1.83 -16.51
CA LEU A 207 1.47 1.75 -15.64
C LEU A 207 2.78 2.02 -16.40
N GLU A 208 2.92 1.47 -17.61
CA GLU A 208 4.05 1.75 -18.51
C GLU A 208 4.11 3.24 -18.88
N ALA A 209 2.98 3.87 -19.22
CA ALA A 209 2.90 5.30 -19.50
C ALA A 209 3.25 6.16 -18.26
N ALA A 210 2.77 5.77 -17.08
CA ALA A 210 3.13 6.42 -15.82
C ALA A 210 4.63 6.26 -15.51
N LEU A 211 5.23 5.10 -15.80
CA LEU A 211 6.64 4.84 -15.60
C LEU A 211 7.52 5.65 -16.55
N ALA A 212 7.11 5.75 -17.82
CA ALA A 212 7.82 6.53 -18.84
C ALA A 212 7.81 8.04 -18.54
N SER A 213 6.76 8.54 -17.88
CA SER A 213 6.65 9.95 -17.47
C SER A 213 7.26 10.24 -16.09
N THR A 214 7.65 9.22 -15.33
CA THR A 214 8.26 9.39 -14.01
C THR A 214 9.75 9.68 -14.12
N SER A 215 10.19 10.76 -13.44
CA SER A 215 11.60 11.18 -13.38
C SER A 215 12.53 10.05 -12.96
N ALA A 216 13.71 9.98 -13.59
CA ALA A 216 14.78 9.06 -13.18
C ALA A 216 15.28 9.35 -11.74
N ASP A 217 15.10 10.58 -11.26
CA ASP A 217 15.48 11.01 -9.91
C ASP A 217 14.42 10.68 -8.84
N ASP A 218 13.34 9.98 -9.19
CA ASP A 218 12.34 9.45 -8.24
C ASP A 218 12.39 7.91 -8.21
N PRO A 219 13.47 7.31 -7.66
CA PRO A 219 13.66 5.86 -7.63
C PRO A 219 12.51 5.14 -6.92
N ARG A 220 11.93 5.75 -5.88
CA ARG A 220 10.80 5.18 -5.15
C ARG A 220 9.57 5.03 -6.03
N ARG A 221 9.14 6.09 -6.72
CA ARG A 221 7.96 6.02 -7.59
C ARG A 221 8.19 5.04 -8.75
N ARG A 222 9.41 5.00 -9.30
CA ARG A 222 9.79 4.05 -10.34
C ARG A 222 9.75 2.59 -9.86
N ALA A 223 10.29 2.32 -8.68
CA ALA A 223 10.24 1.00 -8.05
C ALA A 223 8.79 0.58 -7.80
N TRP A 224 7.96 1.46 -7.26
CA TRP A 224 6.56 1.18 -6.99
C TRP A 224 5.77 0.88 -8.28
N LEU A 225 5.97 1.64 -9.36
CA LEU A 225 5.30 1.38 -10.64
C LEU A 225 5.71 0.01 -11.23
N ARG A 226 6.99 -0.35 -11.15
CA ARG A 226 7.48 -1.66 -11.59
C ARG A 226 6.98 -2.80 -10.72
N LEU A 227 6.88 -2.59 -9.41
CA LEU A 227 6.22 -3.53 -8.50
C LEU A 227 4.79 -3.78 -8.98
N GLN A 228 4.00 -2.73 -9.27
CA GLN A 228 2.63 -2.90 -9.77
C GLN A 228 2.58 -3.68 -11.09
N LEU A 229 3.51 -3.42 -12.03
CA LEU A 229 3.62 -4.21 -13.27
C LEU A 229 3.90 -5.70 -12.97
N GLY A 230 4.80 -5.97 -12.03
CA GLY A 230 5.08 -7.34 -11.56
C GLY A 230 3.84 -8.01 -10.97
N LEU A 231 3.09 -7.30 -10.13
CA LEU A 231 1.84 -7.81 -9.53
C LEU A 231 0.75 -8.10 -10.58
N VAL A 232 0.62 -7.24 -11.60
CA VAL A 232 -0.29 -7.50 -12.73
C VAL A 232 0.09 -8.79 -13.45
N ALA A 233 1.38 -9.02 -13.72
CA ALA A 233 1.86 -10.26 -14.33
C ALA A 233 1.61 -11.48 -13.41
N MET A 234 1.89 -11.37 -12.11
CA MET A 234 1.62 -12.45 -11.13
C MET A 234 0.15 -12.84 -11.10
N ASN A 235 -0.75 -11.86 -11.10
CA ASN A 235 -2.20 -12.08 -11.07
C ASN A 235 -2.73 -12.79 -12.33
N ARG A 236 -1.98 -12.75 -13.43
CA ARG A 236 -2.26 -13.49 -14.67
C ARG A 236 -1.63 -14.88 -14.70
N GLY A 237 -0.81 -15.22 -13.70
CA GLY A 237 -0.02 -16.45 -13.66
C GLY A 237 1.29 -16.38 -14.46
N ASP A 238 1.68 -15.21 -14.98
CA ASP A 238 2.96 -15.03 -15.67
C ASP A 238 4.08 -14.72 -14.67
N HIS A 239 4.50 -15.76 -13.95
CA HIS A 239 5.45 -15.63 -12.85
C HIS A 239 6.88 -15.32 -13.31
N LEU A 240 7.24 -15.66 -14.55
CA LEU A 240 8.55 -15.31 -15.12
C LEU A 240 8.62 -13.83 -15.46
N GLN A 241 7.61 -13.30 -16.16
CA GLN A 241 7.53 -11.87 -16.44
C GLN A 241 7.41 -11.07 -15.13
N ALA A 242 6.62 -11.56 -14.17
CA ALA A 242 6.56 -10.95 -12.85
C ALA A 242 7.94 -10.80 -12.20
N LEU A 243 8.72 -11.89 -12.16
CA LEU A 243 10.05 -11.88 -11.58
C LEU A 243 11.00 -10.88 -12.28
N GLU A 244 10.92 -10.76 -13.60
CA GLU A 244 11.67 -9.75 -14.36
C GLU A 244 11.29 -8.32 -13.93
N ARG A 245 10.00 -8.01 -13.90
CA ARG A 245 9.51 -6.68 -13.50
C ARG A 245 9.85 -6.35 -12.04
N LEU A 246 9.76 -7.34 -11.15
CA LEU A 246 10.07 -7.19 -9.73
C LEU A 246 11.57 -6.98 -9.48
N ARG A 247 12.45 -7.69 -10.18
CA ARG A 247 13.91 -7.43 -10.14
C ARG A 247 14.23 -6.03 -10.64
N ALA A 248 13.57 -5.58 -11.71
CA ALA A 248 13.73 -4.21 -12.17
C ALA A 248 13.17 -3.18 -11.18
N ALA A 249 12.21 -3.54 -10.31
CA ALA A 249 11.78 -2.70 -9.20
C ALA A 249 12.84 -2.64 -8.09
N ASP A 250 13.50 -3.76 -7.78
CA ASP A 250 14.60 -3.83 -6.81
C ASP A 250 15.81 -3.05 -7.30
N ASP A 251 16.13 -3.09 -8.59
CA ASP A 251 17.20 -2.27 -9.18
C ASP A 251 16.95 -0.77 -8.98
N GLU A 252 15.69 -0.32 -8.96
CA GLU A 252 15.33 1.09 -8.73
C GLU A 252 15.40 1.49 -7.26
N LEU A 253 15.01 0.61 -6.34
CA LEU A 253 15.10 0.87 -4.90
C LEU A 253 15.61 -0.37 -4.16
N PRO A 254 16.93 -0.63 -4.17
CA PRO A 254 17.49 -1.86 -3.64
C PRO A 254 17.17 -2.07 -2.16
N GLY A 255 16.80 -3.30 -1.82
CA GLY A 255 16.56 -3.74 -0.45
C GLY A 255 15.19 -3.33 0.11
N TRP A 256 14.27 -2.87 -0.73
CA TRP A 256 12.91 -2.59 -0.29
C TRP A 256 12.17 -3.90 0.00
N TRP A 257 11.85 -4.15 1.27
CA TRP A 257 11.23 -5.40 1.73
C TRP A 257 10.00 -5.83 0.94
N LEU A 258 9.17 -4.87 0.51
CA LEU A 258 7.94 -5.17 -0.23
C LEU A 258 8.24 -5.78 -1.60
N VAL A 259 9.27 -5.27 -2.28
CA VAL A 259 9.73 -5.85 -3.55
C VAL A 259 10.33 -7.23 -3.30
N GLN A 260 11.16 -7.36 -2.26
CA GLN A 260 11.78 -8.64 -1.89
C GLN A 260 10.74 -9.72 -1.57
N GLU A 261 9.69 -9.38 -0.82
CA GLU A 261 8.57 -10.28 -0.53
C GLU A 261 7.91 -10.80 -1.81
N HIS A 262 7.67 -9.95 -2.81
CA HIS A 262 7.06 -10.37 -4.06
C HIS A 262 8.03 -11.12 -4.99
N ILE A 263 9.34 -10.83 -4.94
CA ILE A 263 10.36 -11.65 -5.59
C ILE A 263 10.34 -13.07 -4.99
N ALA A 264 10.29 -13.19 -3.66
CA ALA A 264 10.19 -14.47 -2.97
C ALA A 264 8.89 -15.22 -3.31
N GLU A 265 7.76 -14.50 -3.39
CA GLU A 265 6.50 -15.10 -3.83
C GLU A 265 6.61 -15.62 -5.27
N ALA A 266 7.17 -14.83 -6.19
CA ALA A 266 7.36 -15.25 -7.58
C ALA A 266 8.25 -16.51 -7.69
N TYR A 267 9.35 -16.59 -6.92
CA TYR A 267 10.14 -17.81 -6.83
C TYR A 267 9.33 -18.99 -6.29
N SER A 268 8.55 -18.80 -5.24
CA SER A 268 7.71 -19.87 -4.69
C SER A 268 6.67 -20.37 -5.70
N ARG A 269 6.14 -19.51 -6.57
CA ARG A 269 5.19 -19.89 -7.64
C ARG A 269 5.85 -20.59 -8.81
N LEU A 270 7.16 -20.48 -8.95
CA LEU A 270 8.01 -21.15 -9.94
C LEU A 270 8.64 -22.44 -9.37
N ASP A 271 8.21 -22.89 -8.19
CA ASP A 271 8.78 -24.03 -7.44
C ASP A 271 10.28 -23.85 -7.08
N HIS A 272 10.78 -22.61 -7.08
CA HIS A 272 12.13 -22.25 -6.64
C HIS A 272 12.15 -21.97 -5.13
N HIS A 273 11.80 -22.99 -4.33
CA HIS A 273 11.55 -22.82 -2.89
C HIS A 273 12.79 -22.41 -2.10
N ARG A 274 14.01 -22.80 -2.52
CA ARG A 274 15.25 -22.44 -1.81
C ARG A 274 15.50 -20.93 -1.87
N GLU A 275 15.32 -20.34 -3.04
CA GLU A 275 15.44 -18.90 -3.25
C GLU A 275 14.37 -18.12 -2.48
N ALA A 276 13.12 -18.60 -2.49
CA ALA A 276 12.04 -18.01 -1.72
C ALA A 276 12.33 -18.05 -0.20
N ILE A 277 12.75 -19.21 0.32
CA ILE A 277 13.11 -19.39 1.74
C ILE A 277 14.24 -18.43 2.14
N ALA A 278 15.30 -18.33 1.34
CA ALA A 278 16.43 -17.45 1.65
C ALA A 278 16.01 -15.98 1.80
N ILE A 279 15.13 -15.49 0.93
CA ILE A 279 14.62 -14.11 1.01
C ILE A 279 13.68 -13.95 2.21
N TYR A 280 12.73 -14.87 2.41
CA TYR A 280 11.78 -14.76 3.51
C TYR A 280 12.45 -14.90 4.88
N ASP A 281 13.49 -15.72 5.02
CA ASP A 281 14.28 -15.84 6.25
C ASP A 281 14.92 -14.49 6.61
N GLU A 282 15.52 -13.82 5.62
CA GLU A 282 16.10 -12.49 5.80
C GLU A 282 15.05 -11.43 6.20
N LEU A 283 13.86 -11.47 5.57
CA LEU A 283 12.75 -10.57 5.92
C LEU A 283 12.22 -10.82 7.34
N VAL A 284 12.09 -12.08 7.75
CA VAL A 284 11.68 -12.44 9.12
C VAL A 284 12.75 -12.02 10.14
N ARG A 285 14.03 -12.12 9.79
CA ARG A 285 15.15 -11.73 10.66
C ARG A 285 15.23 -10.22 10.86
N THR A 286 14.92 -9.42 9.83
CA THR A 286 15.13 -7.97 9.84
C THR A 286 13.88 -7.17 10.20
N GLY A 287 12.70 -7.57 9.71
CA GLY A 287 11.43 -6.87 9.96
C GLY A 287 10.50 -7.60 10.93
N GLY A 288 10.53 -8.94 10.93
CA GLY A 288 9.71 -9.74 11.84
C GLY A 288 8.20 -9.54 11.67
N LEU A 289 7.75 -9.16 10.47
CA LEU A 289 6.32 -8.98 10.18
C LEU A 289 5.60 -10.35 10.11
N PRO A 290 4.39 -10.47 10.67
CA PRO A 290 3.69 -11.76 10.73
C PRO A 290 3.37 -12.35 9.34
N GLN A 291 3.11 -11.52 8.33
CA GLN A 291 2.91 -12.00 6.95
C GLN A 291 4.18 -12.66 6.35
N HIS A 292 5.38 -12.20 6.75
CA HIS A 292 6.62 -12.81 6.29
C HIS A 292 6.86 -14.16 6.98
N MET A 293 6.46 -14.29 8.25
CA MET A 293 6.47 -15.58 8.95
C MET A 293 5.49 -16.56 8.31
N ASP A 294 4.28 -16.11 7.96
CA ASP A 294 3.30 -16.93 7.24
C ASP A 294 3.83 -17.36 5.86
N ALA A 295 4.48 -16.46 5.13
CA ALA A 295 5.04 -16.76 3.83
C ALA A 295 6.22 -17.73 3.91
N LEU A 296 7.12 -17.56 4.88
CA LEU A 296 8.22 -18.48 5.15
C LEU A 296 7.71 -19.87 5.55
N ALA A 297 6.69 -19.93 6.42
CA ALA A 297 6.04 -21.18 6.81
C ALA A 297 5.46 -21.92 5.60
N ARG A 298 4.76 -21.22 4.69
CA ARG A 298 4.27 -21.82 3.44
C ARG A 298 5.42 -22.34 2.56
N ALA A 299 6.51 -21.58 2.46
CA ALA A 299 7.67 -21.98 1.67
C ALA A 299 8.32 -23.27 2.23
N TYR A 300 8.47 -23.39 3.55
CA TYR A 300 8.92 -24.62 4.20
C TYR A 300 7.98 -25.80 3.99
N GLN A 301 6.67 -25.59 4.09
CA GLN A 301 5.68 -26.65 3.81
C GLN A 301 5.80 -27.16 2.36
N HIS A 302 6.00 -26.27 1.39
CA HIS A 302 6.20 -26.65 -0.02
C HIS A 302 7.55 -27.34 -0.27
N ALA A 303 8.59 -26.97 0.49
CA ALA A 303 9.88 -27.64 0.46
C ALA A 303 9.88 -29.03 1.14
N GLY A 304 8.79 -29.41 1.82
CA GLY A 304 8.68 -30.67 2.55
C GLY A 304 9.33 -30.64 3.94
N GLU A 305 9.48 -29.46 4.53
CA GLU A 305 10.10 -29.21 5.85
C GLU A 305 9.08 -28.63 6.86
N PRO A 306 7.91 -29.27 7.07
CA PRO A 306 6.82 -28.70 7.88
C PRO A 306 7.20 -28.44 9.35
N GLU A 307 8.18 -29.18 9.89
CA GLU A 307 8.70 -28.97 11.24
C GLU A 307 9.32 -27.58 11.45
N LEU A 308 9.82 -26.95 10.37
CA LEU A 308 10.33 -25.57 10.42
C LEU A 308 9.20 -24.53 10.30
N ALA A 309 8.05 -24.92 9.76
CA ALA A 309 6.90 -24.04 9.59
C ALA A 309 6.12 -23.81 10.90
N GLU A 310 5.92 -24.85 11.72
CA GLU A 310 5.13 -24.79 12.96
C GLU A 310 5.50 -23.64 13.92
N PRO A 311 6.78 -23.43 14.28
CA PRO A 311 7.15 -22.31 15.17
C PRO A 311 6.89 -20.94 14.54
N LEU A 312 6.97 -20.82 13.21
CA LEU A 312 6.67 -19.58 12.50
C LEU A 312 5.17 -19.30 12.49
N ILE A 313 4.35 -20.32 12.23
CA ILE A 313 2.88 -20.21 12.26
C ILE A 313 2.41 -19.75 13.65
N ALA A 314 2.92 -20.35 14.71
CA ALA A 314 2.56 -19.97 16.08
C ALA A 314 2.96 -18.52 16.41
N ARG A 315 4.15 -18.07 15.98
CA ARG A 315 4.61 -16.68 16.15
C ARG A 315 3.78 -15.70 15.34
N ALA A 316 3.47 -16.03 14.08
CA ALA A 316 2.62 -15.22 13.22
C ALA A 316 1.22 -15.04 13.81
N ALA A 317 0.61 -16.13 14.30
CA ALA A 317 -0.70 -16.12 14.95
C ALA A 317 -0.72 -15.16 16.16
N ALA A 318 0.28 -15.24 17.05
CA ALA A 318 0.37 -14.38 18.22
C ALA A 318 0.51 -12.89 17.82
N ALA A 319 1.34 -12.60 16.82
CA ALA A 319 1.52 -11.25 16.30
C ALA A 319 0.26 -10.70 15.62
N TRP A 320 -0.47 -11.53 14.86
CA TRP A 320 -1.75 -11.14 14.27
C TRP A 320 -2.81 -10.81 15.33
N GLU A 321 -2.96 -11.64 16.38
CA GLU A 321 -3.92 -11.35 17.44
C GLU A 321 -3.55 -10.06 18.21
N GLN A 322 -2.27 -9.78 18.42
CA GLN A 322 -1.83 -8.50 18.99
C GLN A 322 -2.19 -7.31 18.09
N GLN A 323 -1.97 -7.41 16.77
CA GLN A 323 -2.31 -6.35 15.83
C GLN A 323 -3.83 -6.16 15.72
N LEU A 324 -4.61 -7.24 15.67
CA LEU A 324 -6.08 -7.20 15.66
C LEU A 324 -6.65 -6.55 16.92
N ALA A 325 -6.02 -6.75 18.08
CA ALA A 325 -6.44 -6.09 19.32
C ALA A 325 -6.17 -4.58 19.33
N SER A 326 -5.16 -4.12 18.58
CA SER A 326 -4.71 -2.72 18.60
C SER A 326 -5.30 -1.90 17.45
N PHE A 327 -5.26 -2.44 16.23
CA PHE A 327 -5.71 -1.82 14.98
C PHE A 327 -6.46 -2.84 14.11
N PRO A 328 -7.67 -3.29 14.54
CA PRO A 328 -8.41 -4.34 13.83
C PRO A 328 -8.65 -4.00 12.37
N GLU A 329 -8.99 -2.74 12.04
CA GLU A 329 -9.32 -2.35 10.67
C GLU A 329 -8.11 -2.47 9.72
N SER A 330 -6.89 -2.27 10.22
CA SER A 330 -5.65 -2.42 9.45
C SER A 330 -5.23 -3.89 9.33
N ALA A 331 -5.32 -4.66 10.43
CA ALA A 331 -4.81 -6.03 10.47
C ALA A 331 -5.79 -7.09 9.92
N MET A 332 -7.10 -6.80 9.91
CA MET A 332 -8.14 -7.80 9.65
C MET A 332 -8.03 -8.49 8.28
N GLY A 333 -7.57 -7.79 7.25
CA GLY A 333 -7.33 -8.42 5.95
C GLY A 333 -6.27 -9.51 5.99
N HIS A 334 -5.10 -9.20 6.52
CA HIS A 334 -3.98 -10.13 6.55
C HIS A 334 -4.11 -11.18 7.65
N GLY A 335 -4.65 -10.81 8.82
CA GLY A 335 -5.00 -11.78 9.86
C GLY A 335 -6.04 -12.79 9.38
N LEU A 336 -6.99 -12.38 8.52
CA LEU A 336 -7.90 -13.31 7.84
C LEU A 336 -7.14 -14.27 6.91
N GLU A 337 -6.17 -13.79 6.12
CA GLU A 337 -5.36 -14.65 5.25
C GLU A 337 -4.59 -15.71 6.03
N HIS A 338 -4.04 -15.35 7.20
CA HIS A 338 -3.43 -16.31 8.13
C HIS A 338 -4.44 -17.38 8.55
N HIS A 339 -5.61 -16.98 9.06
CA HIS A 339 -6.60 -17.93 9.57
C HIS A 339 -7.24 -18.79 8.47
N LEU A 340 -7.33 -18.29 7.23
CA LEU A 340 -7.72 -19.09 6.07
C LEU A 340 -6.71 -20.18 5.71
N GLN A 341 -5.44 -19.99 6.05
CA GLN A 341 -4.34 -20.88 5.68
C GLN A 341 -3.97 -21.84 6.82
N PHE A 342 -3.85 -21.33 8.04
CA PHE A 342 -3.28 -22.04 9.19
C PHE A 342 -4.21 -22.09 10.41
N GLY A 343 -5.26 -21.26 10.42
CA GLY A 343 -6.19 -21.16 11.54
C GLY A 343 -7.39 -22.10 11.44
N THR A 344 -8.38 -21.82 12.30
CA THR A 344 -9.66 -22.54 12.29
C THR A 344 -10.64 -21.92 11.30
N PRO A 345 -11.49 -22.71 10.61
CA PRO A 345 -12.55 -22.18 9.75
C PRO A 345 -13.47 -21.17 10.43
N GLU A 346 -13.77 -21.34 11.72
CA GLU A 346 -14.64 -20.47 12.50
C GLU A 346 -14.03 -19.08 12.65
N ARG A 347 -12.76 -18.99 13.06
CA ARG A 347 -12.04 -17.72 13.19
C ARG A 347 -11.86 -17.02 11.84
N ALA A 348 -11.56 -17.78 10.78
CA ALA A 348 -11.49 -17.24 9.43
C ALA A 348 -12.84 -16.65 8.99
N LEU A 349 -13.95 -17.33 9.26
CA LEU A 349 -15.28 -16.83 8.91
C LEU A 349 -15.67 -15.58 9.72
N GLU A 350 -15.37 -15.56 11.01
CA GLU A 350 -15.58 -14.38 11.87
C GLU A 350 -14.88 -13.14 11.29
N LEU A 351 -13.57 -13.25 11.02
CA LEU A 351 -12.78 -12.14 10.46
C LEU A 351 -13.26 -11.75 9.06
N ALA A 352 -13.65 -12.73 8.22
CA ALA A 352 -14.15 -12.44 6.88
C ALA A 352 -15.48 -11.68 6.89
N LEU A 353 -16.39 -12.02 7.81
CA LEU A 353 -17.65 -11.30 7.99
C LEU A 353 -17.40 -9.86 8.45
N ALA A 354 -16.52 -9.67 9.44
CA ALA A 354 -16.14 -8.34 9.92
C ALA A 354 -15.46 -7.51 8.82
N ASN A 355 -14.58 -8.13 8.03
CA ASN A 355 -13.89 -7.48 6.91
C ASN A 355 -14.86 -7.02 5.82
N PHE A 356 -15.75 -7.91 5.42
CA PHE A 356 -16.76 -7.64 4.41
C PHE A 356 -17.75 -6.55 4.84
N ALA A 357 -18.10 -6.49 6.13
CA ALA A 357 -18.99 -5.46 6.67
C ALA A 357 -18.42 -4.03 6.51
N VAL A 358 -17.10 -3.88 6.57
CA VAL A 358 -16.42 -2.58 6.44
C VAL A 358 -16.11 -2.25 4.97
N ARG A 359 -15.68 -3.23 4.19
CA ARG A 359 -15.24 -3.06 2.79
C ARG A 359 -15.81 -4.15 1.87
N PRO A 360 -17.07 -4.07 1.44
CA PRO A 360 -17.77 -5.16 0.73
C PRO A 360 -17.36 -5.39 -0.74
N GLY A 361 -16.29 -4.74 -1.20
CA GLY A 361 -15.72 -4.90 -2.53
C GLY A 361 -15.16 -6.31 -2.81
N GLY A 362 -14.63 -6.48 -4.02
CA GLY A 362 -14.29 -7.79 -4.60
C GLY A 362 -13.36 -8.62 -3.73
N ASP A 363 -12.27 -8.02 -3.26
CA ASP A 363 -11.24 -8.71 -2.45
C ASP A 363 -11.84 -9.29 -1.15
N ALA A 364 -12.58 -8.48 -0.38
CA ALA A 364 -13.23 -8.95 0.84
C ALA A 364 -14.32 -9.98 0.56
N ARG A 365 -15.07 -9.82 -0.54
CA ARG A 365 -16.11 -10.76 -0.95
C ARG A 365 -15.52 -12.12 -1.37
N VAL A 366 -14.38 -12.13 -2.07
CA VAL A 366 -13.64 -13.36 -2.39
C VAL A 366 -13.13 -14.02 -1.10
N ALA A 367 -12.56 -13.26 -0.17
CA ALA A 367 -12.10 -13.79 1.11
C ALA A 367 -13.25 -14.39 1.93
N LEU A 368 -14.42 -13.75 1.93
CA LEU A 368 -15.63 -14.26 2.57
C LEU A 368 -16.14 -15.55 1.90
N ALA A 369 -16.16 -15.62 0.57
CA ALA A 369 -16.51 -16.85 -0.14
C ALA A 369 -15.57 -18.01 0.23
N ARG A 370 -14.26 -17.74 0.34
CA ARG A 370 -13.26 -18.72 0.80
C ARG A 370 -13.51 -19.17 2.23
N ALA A 371 -13.82 -18.24 3.13
CA ALA A 371 -14.09 -18.56 4.54
C ALA A 371 -15.36 -19.42 4.69
N TYR A 372 -16.44 -19.10 3.95
CA TYR A 372 -17.62 -19.96 3.91
C TYR A 372 -17.32 -21.36 3.39
N LEU A 373 -16.52 -21.49 2.33
CA LEU A 373 -16.13 -22.79 1.81
C LEU A 373 -15.32 -23.59 2.85
N GLY A 374 -14.36 -22.95 3.53
CA GLY A 374 -13.59 -23.56 4.61
C GLY A 374 -14.46 -24.02 5.78
N ALA A 375 -15.54 -23.29 6.08
CA ALA A 375 -16.53 -23.63 7.11
C ALA A 375 -17.60 -24.65 6.64
N GLY A 376 -17.44 -25.26 5.45
CA GLY A 376 -18.39 -26.26 4.94
C GLY A 376 -19.73 -25.67 4.48
N ARG A 377 -19.77 -24.38 4.11
CA ARG A 377 -20.97 -23.63 3.68
C ARG A 377 -20.89 -23.24 2.20
N PRO A 378 -20.96 -24.21 1.26
CA PRO A 378 -20.70 -23.96 -0.16
C PRO A 378 -21.79 -23.16 -0.88
N ILE A 379 -23.03 -23.15 -0.36
CA ILE A 379 -24.13 -22.39 -0.97
C ILE A 379 -23.88 -20.88 -0.79
N GLU A 380 -23.56 -20.46 0.43
CA GLU A 380 -23.21 -19.08 0.76
C GLU A 380 -21.92 -18.66 0.04
N ALA A 381 -20.92 -19.54 -0.03
CA ALA A 381 -19.71 -19.29 -0.80
C ALA A 381 -20.01 -18.99 -2.29
N LEU A 382 -20.89 -19.78 -2.91
CA LEU A 382 -21.26 -19.61 -4.31
C LEU A 382 -22.04 -18.30 -4.57
N GLU A 383 -22.90 -17.88 -3.64
CA GLU A 383 -23.60 -16.60 -3.71
C GLU A 383 -22.61 -15.43 -3.80
N HIS A 384 -21.64 -15.39 -2.88
CA HIS A 384 -20.62 -14.34 -2.87
C HIS A 384 -19.70 -14.41 -4.09
N ALA A 385 -19.31 -15.61 -4.54
CA ALA A 385 -18.45 -15.78 -5.72
C ALA A 385 -19.14 -15.31 -7.01
N ARG A 386 -20.44 -15.59 -7.19
CA ARG A 386 -21.22 -15.12 -8.35
C ARG A 386 -21.31 -13.60 -8.39
N ALA A 387 -21.51 -12.96 -7.24
CA ALA A 387 -21.60 -11.51 -7.16
C ALA A 387 -20.27 -10.78 -7.48
N VAL A 388 -19.13 -11.48 -7.48
CA VAL A 388 -17.84 -10.91 -7.94
C VAL A 388 -17.66 -11.05 -9.46
N LEU A 389 -18.32 -12.03 -10.07
CA LEU A 389 -18.21 -12.35 -11.50
C LEU A 389 -19.27 -11.65 -12.37
N ALA A 390 -20.34 -11.16 -11.75
CA ALA A 390 -21.40 -10.37 -12.36
C ALA A 390 -20.99 -8.89 -12.39
#